data_AF-A0A2D4Q514-F1
#
_entry.id   AF-A0A2D4Q514-F1
#
_cell.length_a   1.000
_cell.length_b   1.000
_cell.length_c   1.000
_cell.angle_alpha   90.00
_cell.angle_beta   90.00
_cell.angle_gamma   90.00
#
_symmetry.space_group_name_H-M   'P 1'
#
loop_
_entity.id
_entity.type
_entity.pdbx_description
1 polymer ?
#
loop_
_entity_poly.entity_id
_entity_poly.type
_entity_poly.pdbx_seq_one_letter_code
_entity_poly.pdbx_strand_id
1 'polypeptide(L)'
;DMKSIIKATNLCFAEHNVYTSEVLAVVMQQLMEQNPLPMLLMRTVIQSLTMYPRLGGFVMNILSRLILKQVWKYPKVWEGFIKCCQRTKPQSFQVILQLPPQQLSAVFEKCPELREPL
;
A
#
# COMPACT_ATOMS: atom_id res chain seq x y z
N ASP A 1 25.06 4.20 1.61
CA ASP A 1 24.65 3.73 0.26
C ASP A 1 23.26 3.10 0.34
N MET A 2 22.34 3.51 -0.54
CA MET A 2 20.93 3.08 -0.53
C MET A 2 20.80 1.57 -0.76
N LYS A 3 21.75 0.97 -1.49
CA LYS A 3 21.85 -0.48 -1.69
C LYS A 3 22.14 -1.22 -0.37
N SER A 4 22.99 -0.66 0.49
CA SER A 4 23.30 -1.25 1.80
C SER A 4 22.10 -1.19 2.75
N ILE A 5 21.32 -0.10 2.71
CA ILE A 5 20.09 0.04 3.49
C ILE A 5 19.08 -1.03 3.06
N ILE A 6 18.85 -1.18 1.75
CA ILE A 6 17.95 -2.21 1.20
C ILE A 6 18.40 -3.62 1.59
N LYS A 7 19.70 -3.90 1.54
CA LYS A 7 20.26 -5.21 1.90
C LYS A 7 20.12 -5.50 3.40
N ALA A 8 20.36 -4.50 4.24
CA ALA A 8 20.14 -4.61 5.69
C ALA A 8 18.65 -4.82 6.01
N THR A 9 17.74 -4.10 5.35
CA THR A 9 16.30 -4.31 5.55
C THR A 9 15.90 -5.73 5.13
N ASN A 10 16.40 -6.23 4.01
CA ASN A 10 16.13 -7.59 3.55
C ASN A 10 16.70 -8.68 4.49
N LEU A 11 17.85 -8.44 5.12
CA LEU A 11 18.42 -9.32 6.16
C LEU A 11 17.57 -9.33 7.43
N CYS A 12 17.06 -8.17 7.86
CA CYS A 12 16.09 -8.11 8.96
C CYS A 12 14.80 -8.87 8.62
N PHE A 13 14.29 -8.72 7.39
CA PHE A 13 13.14 -9.49 6.91
C PHE A 13 13.41 -11.01 6.77
N ALA A 14 14.67 -11.46 6.76
CA ALA A 14 14.99 -12.89 6.76
C ALA A 14 14.83 -13.54 8.16
N GLU A 15 14.64 -12.76 9.22
CA GLU A 15 14.35 -13.26 10.57
C GLU A 15 12.83 -13.48 10.76
N HIS A 16 12.36 -14.66 10.36
CA HIS A 16 10.94 -15.03 10.33
C HIS A 16 10.30 -15.12 11.73
N ASN A 17 11.11 -15.10 12.79
CA ASN A 17 10.67 -15.09 14.19
C ASN A 17 10.43 -13.66 14.75
N VAL A 18 10.88 -12.60 14.06
CA VAL A 18 10.77 -11.21 14.54
C VAL A 18 9.83 -10.39 13.67
N TYR A 19 9.85 -10.57 12.34
CA TYR A 19 8.98 -9.85 11.40
C TYR A 19 7.78 -10.69 10.97
N THR A 20 7.02 -11.18 11.93
CA THR A 20 5.82 -11.97 11.65
C THR A 20 4.74 -11.12 10.95
N SER A 21 3.75 -11.79 10.35
CA SER A 21 2.60 -11.11 9.75
C SER A 21 1.89 -10.15 10.72
N GLU A 22 1.86 -10.50 12.00
CA GLU A 22 1.22 -9.74 13.07
C GLU A 22 2.00 -8.46 13.38
N VAL A 23 3.32 -8.55 13.53
CA VAL A 23 4.18 -7.38 13.78
C VAL A 23 4.08 -6.39 12.62
N LEU A 24 4.14 -6.88 11.38
CA LEU A 24 4.01 -6.02 10.21
C LEU A 24 2.63 -5.39 10.08
N ALA A 25 1.57 -6.10 10.45
CA ALA A 25 0.22 -5.53 10.52
C ALA A 25 0.16 -4.35 11.50
N VAL A 26 0.71 -4.52 12.71
CA VAL A 26 0.78 -3.45 13.72
C VAL A 26 1.58 -2.25 13.21
N VAL A 27 2.75 -2.47 12.62
CA VAL A 27 3.58 -1.39 12.07
C VAL A 27 2.86 -0.64 10.95
N MET A 28 2.22 -1.34 10.01
CA MET A 28 1.45 -0.70 8.94
C MET A 28 0.28 0.12 9.48
N GLN A 29 -0.41 -0.38 10.51
CA GLN A 29 -1.50 0.35 11.17
C GLN A 29 -0.99 1.63 11.83
N GLN A 30 0.08 1.56 12.62
CA GLN A 30 0.68 2.71 13.28
C GLN A 30 1.14 3.78 12.28
N LEU A 31 1.78 3.36 11.18
CA LEU A 31 2.22 4.27 10.12
C LEU A 31 1.04 4.96 9.43
N MET A 32 -0.07 4.26 9.21
CA MET A 32 -1.29 4.84 8.60
C MET A 32 -1.96 5.88 9.53
N GLU A 33 -1.82 5.74 10.85
CA GLU A 33 -2.41 6.66 11.83
C GLU A 33 -1.66 7.99 11.96
N GLN A 34 -0.40 8.07 11.47
CA GLN A 34 0.40 9.29 11.52
C GLN A 34 -0.14 10.42 10.62
N ASN A 35 0.14 11.66 11.03
CA ASN A 35 -0.16 12.87 10.27
C ASN A 35 1.05 13.85 10.31
N PRO A 36 1.68 14.19 9.18
CA PRO A 36 1.36 13.75 7.81
C PRO A 36 1.63 12.26 7.58
N LEU A 37 1.05 11.69 6.53
CA LEU A 37 1.30 10.29 6.16
C LEU A 37 2.80 10.07 5.86
N PRO A 38 3.45 9.06 6.46
CA PRO A 38 4.88 8.86 6.31
C PRO A 38 5.21 8.38 4.89
N MET A 39 6.26 8.95 4.32
CA MET A 39 6.66 8.69 2.92
C MET A 39 6.93 7.20 2.62
N LEU A 40 7.36 6.43 3.61
CA LEU A 40 7.71 5.01 3.48
C LEU A 40 6.51 4.05 3.61
N LEU A 41 5.33 4.55 4.00
CA LEU A 41 4.16 3.72 4.30
C LEU A 41 3.86 2.70 3.19
N MET A 42 3.73 3.15 1.94
CA MET A 42 3.37 2.25 0.85
C MET A 42 4.47 1.27 0.49
N ARG A 43 5.74 1.63 0.72
CA ARG A 43 6.85 0.68 0.54
C ARG A 43 6.72 -0.46 1.54
N THR A 44 6.43 -0.15 2.81
CA THR A 44 6.15 -1.14 3.85
C THR A 44 4.95 -1.99 3.48
N VAL A 45 3.84 -1.39 3.05
CA VAL A 45 2.62 -2.12 2.66
C VAL A 45 2.89 -3.12 1.53
N ILE A 46 3.53 -2.68 0.44
CA ILE A 46 3.83 -3.53 -0.72
C ILE A 46 4.82 -4.65 -0.35
N GLN A 47 5.84 -4.34 0.45
CA GLN A 47 6.84 -5.33 0.88
C GLN A 47 6.21 -6.38 1.81
N SER A 48 5.44 -5.96 2.81
CA SER A 48 4.72 -6.86 3.72
C SER A 48 3.76 -7.78 2.97
N LEU A 49 3.04 -7.25 1.96
CA LEU A 49 2.15 -8.07 1.13
C LEU A 49 2.90 -9.09 0.27
N THR A 50 4.06 -8.71 -0.26
CA THR A 50 4.91 -9.62 -1.04
C THR A 50 5.46 -10.76 -0.18
N MET A 51 5.83 -10.44 1.07
CA MET A 51 6.36 -11.41 2.03
C MET A 51 5.27 -12.30 2.63
N TYR A 52 4.10 -11.71 2.91
CA TYR A 52 2.98 -12.38 3.56
C TYR A 52 1.67 -12.12 2.80
N PRO A 53 1.39 -12.89 1.72
CA PRO A 53 0.16 -12.73 0.93
C PRO A 53 -1.14 -12.84 1.75
N ARG A 54 -1.10 -13.56 2.89
CA ARG A 54 -2.22 -13.65 3.85
C ARG A 54 -2.68 -12.30 4.41
N LEU A 55 -1.84 -11.26 4.34
CA LEU A 55 -2.17 -9.90 4.74
C LEU A 55 -3.03 -9.16 3.70
N GLY A 56 -3.38 -9.78 2.56
CA GLY A 56 -4.15 -9.14 1.49
C GLY A 56 -5.41 -8.43 1.98
N GLY A 57 -6.24 -9.09 2.79
CA GLY A 57 -7.45 -8.47 3.36
C GLY A 57 -7.15 -7.30 4.29
N PHE A 58 -6.10 -7.41 5.11
CA PHE A 58 -5.63 -6.30 5.96
C PHE A 58 -5.15 -5.12 5.12
N VAL A 59 -4.39 -5.36 4.06
CA VAL A 59 -3.92 -4.32 3.14
C VAL A 59 -5.09 -3.63 2.45
N MET A 60 -6.14 -4.35 2.03
CA MET A 60 -7.34 -3.71 1.47
C MET A 60 -7.97 -2.72 2.45
N ASN A 61 -8.05 -3.08 3.74
CA ASN A 61 -8.54 -2.18 4.79
C ASN A 61 -7.65 -0.94 4.96
N ILE A 62 -6.32 -1.09 4.91
CA ILE A 62 -5.38 0.04 4.94
C ILE A 62 -5.63 0.97 3.75
N LEU A 63 -5.73 0.42 2.53
CA LEU A 63 -5.96 1.20 1.32
C LEU A 63 -7.29 1.98 1.41
N SER A 64 -8.39 1.35 1.81
CA SER A 64 -9.67 2.04 2.04
C SER A 64 -9.56 3.19 3.05
N ARG A 65 -8.83 3.01 4.15
CA ARG A 65 -8.63 4.07 5.14
C ARG A 65 -7.76 5.22 4.61
N LEU A 66 -6.81 4.93 3.74
CA LEU A 66 -5.97 5.95 3.08
C LEU A 66 -6.80 6.89 2.18
N ILE A 67 -7.89 6.40 1.59
CA ILE A 67 -8.84 7.24 0.85
C ILE A 67 -9.47 8.29 1.78
N LEU A 68 -9.93 7.89 2.98
CA LEU A 68 -10.49 8.81 3.97
C LEU A 68 -9.47 9.86 4.43
N LYS A 69 -8.18 9.52 4.44
CA LYS A 69 -7.08 10.44 4.75
C LYS A 69 -6.60 11.26 3.54
N GLN A 70 -7.32 11.20 2.42
CA GLN A 70 -7.03 11.95 1.20
C GLN A 70 -5.61 11.70 0.70
N VAL A 71 -5.21 10.43 0.59
CA VAL A 71 -3.86 9.99 0.20
C VAL A 71 -3.31 10.67 -1.07
N TRP A 72 -4.17 11.10 -1.99
CA TRP A 72 -3.80 11.86 -3.19
C TRP A 72 -3.12 13.21 -2.91
N LYS A 73 -3.27 13.77 -1.70
CA LYS A 73 -2.54 14.96 -1.26
C LYS A 73 -1.05 14.72 -1.03
N TYR A 74 -0.61 13.45 -1.00
CA TYR A 74 0.77 13.04 -0.73
C TYR A 74 1.34 12.31 -1.95
N PRO A 75 1.98 12.99 -2.91
CA PRO A 75 2.28 12.42 -4.24
C PRO A 75 3.03 11.08 -4.21
N LYS A 76 4.02 10.94 -3.33
CA LYS A 76 4.81 9.70 -3.20
C LYS A 76 3.99 8.53 -2.62
N VAL A 77 3.15 8.81 -1.63
CA VAL A 77 2.27 7.80 -1.02
C VAL A 77 1.16 7.45 -2.01
N TRP A 78 0.63 8.43 -2.74
CA TRP A 78 -0.36 8.23 -3.79
C TRP A 78 0.13 7.33 -4.92
N GLU A 79 1.36 7.54 -5.39
CA GLU A 79 1.96 6.66 -6.39
C GLU A 79 2.08 5.21 -5.88
N GLY A 80 2.50 5.04 -4.63
CA GLY A 80 2.54 3.73 -3.97
C GLY A 80 1.15 3.10 -3.84
N PHE A 81 0.13 3.89 -3.50
CA PHE A 81 -1.27 3.45 -3.39
C PHE A 81 -1.74 2.85 -4.73
N ILE A 82 -1.57 3.58 -5.84
CA ILE A 82 -1.97 3.12 -7.17
C ILE A 82 -1.24 1.82 -7.53
N LYS A 83 0.09 1.78 -7.31
CA LYS A 83 0.91 0.58 -7.57
C LYS A 83 0.46 -0.63 -6.76
N CYS A 84 0.07 -0.42 -5.50
CA CYS A 84 -0.47 -1.49 -4.67
C CYS A 84 -1.79 -1.99 -5.26
N CYS A 85 -2.71 -1.09 -5.62
CA CYS A 85 -3.98 -1.44 -6.22
C CYS A 85 -3.80 -2.20 -7.55
N GLN A 86 -2.84 -1.84 -8.39
CA GLN A 86 -2.54 -2.59 -9.63
C GLN A 86 -2.10 -4.03 -9.36
N ARG A 87 -1.30 -4.25 -8.31
CA ARG A 87 -0.77 -5.57 -7.96
C ARG A 87 -1.80 -6.47 -7.28
N THR A 88 -2.81 -5.88 -6.64
CA THR A 88 -3.83 -6.61 -5.88
C THR A 88 -5.14 -6.76 -6.64
N LYS A 89 -5.14 -6.58 -7.96
CA LYS A 89 -6.30 -6.92 -8.79
C LYS A 89 -6.67 -8.40 -8.61
N PRO A 90 -7.97 -8.75 -8.52
CA PRO A 90 -9.13 -7.88 -8.64
C PRO A 90 -9.60 -7.25 -7.30
N GLN A 91 -9.00 -7.62 -6.17
CA GLN A 91 -9.47 -7.26 -4.82
C GLN A 91 -9.52 -5.75 -4.59
N SER A 92 -8.59 -5.01 -5.19
CA SER A 92 -8.50 -3.55 -5.08
C SER A 92 -9.58 -2.77 -5.83
N PHE A 93 -10.38 -3.38 -6.71
CA PHE A 93 -11.42 -2.63 -7.43
C PHE A 93 -12.45 -2.03 -6.50
N GLN A 94 -12.87 -2.77 -5.47
CA GLN A 94 -13.79 -2.27 -4.44
C GLN A 94 -13.20 -1.09 -3.66
N VAL A 95 -11.88 -1.02 -3.53
CA VAL A 95 -11.20 0.10 -2.89
C VAL A 95 -11.15 1.31 -3.82
N ILE A 96 -10.74 1.11 -5.09
CA ILE A 96 -10.63 2.19 -6.08
C ILE A 96 -11.99 2.87 -6.29
N LEU A 97 -13.09 2.11 -6.31
CA LEU A 97 -14.44 2.65 -6.44
C LEU A 97 -14.88 3.58 -5.29
N GLN A 98 -14.17 3.57 -4.16
CA GLN A 98 -14.42 4.50 -3.04
C GLN A 98 -13.75 5.87 -3.24
N LEU A 99 -12.88 6.02 -4.24
CA LEU A 99 -12.24 7.30 -4.54
C LEU A 99 -13.28 8.32 -5.03
N PRO A 100 -13.10 9.62 -4.73
CA PRO A 100 -13.93 10.65 -5.33
C PRO A 100 -13.77 10.67 -6.87
N PRO A 101 -14.78 11.14 -7.62
CA PRO A 101 -14.81 11.02 -9.08
C PRO A 101 -13.56 11.57 -9.79
N GLN A 102 -13.03 12.69 -9.32
CA GLN A 102 -11.83 13.31 -9.91
C GLN A 102 -10.60 12.40 -9.77
N GLN A 103 -10.39 11.80 -8.60
CA GLN A 103 -9.24 10.93 -8.35
C GLN A 103 -9.42 9.59 -9.03
N LEU A 104 -10.66 9.07 -9.10
CA LEU A 104 -10.98 7.85 -9.82
C LEU A 104 -10.66 7.97 -11.31
N SER A 105 -11.11 9.06 -11.97
CA SER A 105 -10.78 9.33 -13.37
C SER A 105 -9.27 9.42 -13.58
N ALA A 106 -8.55 10.13 -12.70
CA ALA A 106 -7.09 10.24 -12.78
C ALA A 106 -6.38 8.88 -12.63
N VAL A 107 -6.91 7.96 -11.82
CA VAL A 107 -6.39 6.59 -11.72
C VAL A 107 -6.59 5.84 -13.04
N PHE A 108 -7.77 5.93 -13.65
CA PHE A 108 -8.05 5.25 -14.93
C PHE A 108 -7.28 5.82 -16.11
N GLU A 109 -7.04 7.13 -16.15
CA GLU A 109 -6.17 7.74 -17.16
C GLU A 109 -4.73 7.24 -17.03
N LYS A 110 -4.24 7.12 -15.78
CA LYS A 110 -2.87 6.68 -15.51
C LYS A 110 -2.70 5.16 -15.67
N CYS A 111 -3.74 4.38 -15.38
CA CYS A 111 -3.71 2.93 -15.33
C CYS A 111 -5.02 2.37 -15.93
N PRO A 112 -5.16 2.35 -17.27
CA PRO A 112 -6.38 1.89 -17.95
C PRO A 112 -6.78 0.46 -17.60
N GLU A 113 -5.83 -0.40 -17.23
CA GLU A 113 -6.05 -1.78 -16.82
C GLU A 113 -6.77 -1.92 -15.46
N LEU A 114 -6.96 -0.81 -14.73
CA LEU A 114 -7.83 -0.76 -13.57
C LEU A 114 -9.30 -0.51 -13.94
N ARG A 115 -9.58 -0.16 -15.20
CA ARG A 115 -10.92 0.06 -15.76
C ARG A 115 -11.51 -1.18 -16.39
N GLU A 116 -10.71 -2.01 -17.05
CA GLU A 116 -11.18 -3.15 -17.87
C GLU A 116 -12.15 -4.16 -17.21
N PRO A 117 -12.15 -4.37 -15.88
CA PRO A 117 -13.12 -5.25 -15.22
C PRO A 117 -14.29 -4.53 -14.54
N LEU A 118 -14.45 -3.22 -14.73
CA LEU A 118 -15.54 -2.37 -14.21
C LEU A 118 -16.44 -1.87 -15.34
#